data_AF-A0A973TZR1-F1
#
_entry.id   AF-A0A973TZR1-F1
#
_cell.length_a   1.000
_cell.length_b   1.000
_cell.length_c   1.000
_cell.angle_alpha   90.00
_cell.angle_beta   90.00
_cell.angle_gamma   90.00
#
_symmetry.space_group_name_H-M   'P 1'
#
loop_
_entity.id
_entity.type
_entity.pdbx_description
1 polymer ?
#
loop_
_entity_poly.entity_id
_entity_poly.type
_entity_poly.pdbx_seq_one_letter_code
_entity_poly.pdbx_strand_id
1 'polypeptide(L)'
;DRDGTGLGLAEFVEREVADLRVLAGRDDVHTAALAIDPHHWQLLRFVLWRDVVAADDPGTERYEVLHLSTPELDALPEGRVW
;
A
#
# COMPACT_ATOMS: atom_id res chain seq x y z
N ASP A 1 -11.17 8.61 16.31
CA ASP A 1 -10.98 10.01 16.70
C ASP A 1 -11.67 10.24 18.03
N ARG A 2 -10.91 10.47 19.12
CA ARG A 2 -11.49 10.61 20.47
C ARG A 2 -12.08 12.00 20.72
N ASP A 3 -11.70 12.98 19.89
CA ASP A 3 -12.00 14.39 20.12
C ASP A 3 -13.02 14.92 19.09
N GLY A 4 -13.36 14.12 18.06
CA GLY A 4 -14.40 14.42 17.06
C GLY A 4 -14.02 15.49 16.04
N THR A 5 -12.75 15.92 16.02
CA THR A 5 -12.23 17.00 15.18
C THR A 5 -11.75 16.54 13.80
N GLY A 6 -11.63 15.23 13.58
CA GLY A 6 -11.01 14.63 12.39
C GLY A 6 -9.48 14.69 12.38
N LEU A 7 -8.85 15.49 13.25
CA LEU A 7 -7.38 15.63 13.30
C LEU A 7 -6.69 14.31 13.63
N GLY A 8 -7.23 13.54 14.58
CA GLY A 8 -6.70 12.23 14.91
C GLY A 8 -6.79 11.22 13.76
N LEU A 9 -7.74 11.39 12.83
CA LEU A 9 -7.80 10.57 11.61
C LEU A 9 -6.77 11.02 10.58
N ALA A 10 -6.59 12.34 10.39
CA ALA A 10 -5.57 12.87 9.50
C ALA A 10 -4.16 12.44 9.94
N GLU A 11 -3.85 12.56 11.23
CA GLU A 11 -2.57 12.08 11.79
C GLU A 11 -2.40 10.57 11.65
N PHE A 12 -3.50 9.80 11.77
CA PHE A 12 -3.48 8.36 11.53
C PHE A 12 -3.11 8.06 10.07
N VAL A 13 -3.77 8.70 9.10
CA VAL A 13 -3.49 8.50 7.67
C VAL A 13 -2.07 8.94 7.31
N GLU A 14 -1.59 10.07 7.82
CA GLU A 14 -0.22 10.55 7.55
C GLU A 14 0.84 9.57 8.04
N ARG A 15 0.65 8.98 9.22
CA ARG A 15 1.55 7.93 9.72
C ARG A 15 1.53 6.70 8.81
N GLU A 16 0.36 6.24 8.41
CA GLU A 16 0.21 5.08 7.54
C GLU A 16 0.83 5.29 6.15
N VAL A 17 0.74 6.52 5.62
CA VAL A 17 1.43 6.93 4.40
C VAL A 17 2.96 6.93 4.59
N ALA A 18 3.46 7.41 5.74
CA ALA A 18 4.89 7.39 6.04
C ALA A 18 5.41 5.93 6.14
N ASP A 19 4.68 5.06 6.81
CA ASP A 19 5.02 3.63 6.93
C ASP A 19 4.98 2.94 5.56
N LEU A 20 3.99 3.26 4.71
CA LEU A 20 3.93 2.76 3.33
C LEU A 20 5.15 3.20 2.52
N ARG A 21 5.62 4.45 2.66
CA ARG A 21 6.82 4.93 1.94
C ARG A 21 8.07 4.16 2.34
N VAL A 22 8.23 3.83 3.61
CA VAL A 22 9.33 3.00 4.10
C VAL A 22 9.24 1.59 3.50
N LEU A 23 8.05 1.00 3.49
CA LEU A 23 7.80 -0.32 2.90
C LEU A 23 8.07 -0.34 1.38
N ALA A 24 7.58 0.66 0.65
CA ALA A 24 7.75 0.79 -0.79
C ALA A 24 9.20 0.99 -1.22
N GLY A 25 10.05 1.51 -0.33
CA GLY A 25 11.48 1.71 -0.57
C GLY A 25 12.33 0.46 -0.38
N ARG A 26 11.75 -0.69 -0.03
CA ARG A 26 12.50 -1.95 0.12
C ARG A 26 12.77 -2.59 -1.24
N ASP A 27 13.95 -3.17 -1.40
CA ASP A 27 14.36 -3.82 -2.66
C ASP A 27 13.49 -5.03 -3.04
N ASP A 28 12.92 -5.73 -2.04
CA ASP A 28 12.06 -6.90 -2.23
C ASP A 28 10.60 -6.56 -2.56
N VAL A 29 10.22 -5.28 -2.51
CA VAL A 29 8.89 -4.78 -2.86
C VAL A 29 8.90 -4.25 -4.30
N HIS A 30 7.95 -4.72 -5.11
CA HIS A 30 7.70 -4.17 -6.44
C HIS A 30 6.84 -2.90 -6.36
N THR A 31 5.74 -2.95 -5.60
CA THR A 31 4.81 -1.82 -5.45
C THR A 31 4.05 -1.95 -4.15
N ALA A 32 3.78 -0.84 -3.47
CA ALA A 32 2.88 -0.78 -2.34
C ALA A 32 1.85 0.34 -2.53
N ALA A 33 0.61 0.07 -2.14
CA ALA A 33 -0.49 1.02 -2.19
C ALA A 33 -1.28 1.02 -0.89
N LEU A 34 -1.72 2.20 -0.47
CA LEU A 34 -2.64 2.39 0.64
C LEU A 34 -4.02 2.69 0.07
N ALA A 35 -5.04 1.97 0.54
CA ALA A 35 -6.41 2.09 0.06
C ALA A 35 -7.37 2.19 1.24
N ILE A 36 -8.56 2.74 0.98
CA ILE A 36 -9.68 2.70 1.92
C ILE A 36 -10.69 1.70 1.38
N ASP A 37 -11.08 0.74 2.20
CA ASP A 37 -12.27 -0.08 1.96
C ASP A 37 -13.49 0.65 2.52
N PRO A 38 -14.38 1.20 1.68
CA PRO A 38 -15.56 1.93 2.14
C PRO A 38 -16.67 1.02 2.68
N HIS A 39 -16.61 -0.29 2.42
CA HIS A 39 -17.61 -1.23 2.92
C HIS A 39 -17.41 -1.51 4.41
N HIS A 40 -16.15 -1.60 4.85
CA HIS A 40 -15.78 -1.82 6.25
C HIS A 40 -15.19 -0.57 6.94
N TRP A 41 -14.97 0.52 6.20
CA TRP A 41 -14.30 1.74 6.67
C TRP A 41 -12.92 1.46 7.27
N GLN A 42 -12.13 0.68 6.54
CA GLN A 42 -10.80 0.26 6.96
C GLN A 42 -9.74 0.77 6.00
N LEU A 43 -8.56 1.05 6.56
CA LEU A 43 -7.37 1.33 5.76
C LEU A 43 -6.66 0.01 5.47
N LEU A 44 -6.38 -0.24 4.19
CA LEU A 44 -5.77 -1.48 3.70
C LEU A 44 -4.45 -1.17 3.01
N ARG A 45 -3.51 -2.11 3.09
CA ARG A 45 -2.24 -2.07 2.34
C ARG A 45 -2.21 -3.21 1.34
N PHE A 46 -1.99 -2.88 0.07
CA PHE A 46 -1.73 -3.84 -0.98
C PHE A 46 -0.24 -3.78 -1.32
N VAL A 47 0.44 -4.92 -1.21
CA VAL A 47 1.89 -5.00 -1.42
C VAL A 47 2.16 -6.10 -2.43
N LEU A 48 2.69 -5.71 -3.58
CA LEU A 48 3.23 -6.63 -4.56
C LEU A 48 4.72 -6.80 -4.28
N TRP A 49 5.10 -8.02 -3.92
CA TRP A 49 6.49 -8.42 -3.69
C TRP A 49 7.12 -8.91 -5.00
N ARG A 50 8.45 -8.82 -5.13
CA ARG A 50 9.14 -9.28 -6.34
C ARG A 50 9.17 -10.79 -6.48
N ASP A 51 9.44 -11.50 -5.38
CA ASP A 51 9.59 -12.96 -5.37
C ASP A 51 8.86 -13.57 -4.16
N VAL A 52 9.40 -13.36 -2.96
CA VAL A 52 8.91 -13.99 -1.73
C VAL A 52 8.25 -12.95 -0.84
N VAL A 53 7.02 -13.23 -0.41
CA VAL A 53 6.31 -12.42 0.59
C VAL A 53 7.03 -12.55 1.93
N ALA A 54 7.24 -11.44 2.64
CA ALA A 54 7.77 -11.46 4.00
C ALA A 54 6.90 -12.32 4.96
N ALA A 55 7.50 -12.76 6.06
CA ALA A 55 6.88 -13.65 7.04
C ALA A 55 5.50 -13.14 7.51
N ASP A 56 4.62 -14.08 7.90
CA ASP A 56 3.20 -13.83 8.18
C ASP A 56 2.96 -12.72 9.21
N ASP A 57 2.36 -11.64 8.76
CA ASP A 57 1.73 -10.65 9.63
C ASP A 57 0.26 -11.06 9.83
N PRO A 58 -0.21 -11.30 11.08
CA PRO A 58 -1.57 -11.72 11.35
C PRO A 58 -2.61 -10.83 10.66
N GLY A 59 -3.49 -11.44 9.86
CA GLY A 59 -4.54 -10.73 9.13
C GLY A 59 -4.16 -10.28 7.71
N THR A 60 -2.96 -10.64 7.22
CA THR A 60 -2.59 -10.41 5.82
C THR A 60 -3.01 -11.60 4.95
N GLU A 61 -3.87 -11.35 3.96
CA GLU A 61 -4.17 -12.32 2.92
C GLU A 61 -3.11 -12.29 1.82
N ARG A 62 -2.75 -13.47 1.29
CA ARG A 62 -1.74 -13.62 0.25
C ARG A 62 -2.34 -14.15 -1.02
N TYR A 63 -1.93 -13.53 -2.11
CA TYR A 63 -2.35 -13.88 -3.45
C TYR A 63 -1.10 -14.08 -4.32
N GLU A 64 -1.09 -15.16 -5.09
CA GLU A 64 -0.05 -15.38 -6.09
C GLU A 64 -0.47 -14.70 -7.40
N VAL A 65 0.39 -13.81 -7.89
CA VAL A 65 0.20 -13.15 -9.20
C VAL A 65 0.91 -13.98 -10.25
N LEU A 66 0.15 -14.77 -11.01
CA LEU A 66 0.70 -15.69 -12.01
C LEU A 66 1.24 -14.99 -13.26
N HIS A 67 0.72 -13.81 -13.59
CA HIS A 67 1.16 -13.02 -14.74
C HIS A 67 1.01 -11.53 -14.46
N LEU A 68 2.11 -10.79 -14.57
CA LEU A 68 2.12 -9.34 -14.54
C LEU A 68 2.47 -8.83 -15.94
N SER A 69 1.53 -8.14 -16.58
CA SER A 69 1.80 -7.45 -17.85
C SER A 69 2.48 -6.11 -17.57
N THR A 70 3.66 -5.88 -18.16
CA THR A 70 4.43 -4.63 -18.01
C THR A 70 4.71 -3.92 -19.34
N PRO A 71 3.75 -3.82 -20.28
CA PRO A 71 4.00 -3.18 -21.56
C PRO A 71 4.35 -1.70 -21.36
N GLU A 72 5.52 -1.29 -21.85
CA GLU A 72 5.98 0.10 -21.84
C GLU A 72 5.98 0.75 -20.45
N LEU A 73 6.06 -0.06 -19.38
CA LEU A 73 6.02 0.43 -18.00
C LEU A 73 7.13 1.46 -17.74
N ASP A 74 8.33 1.19 -18.26
CA ASP A 74 9.49 2.08 -18.14
C ASP A 74 9.36 3.38 -18.96
N ALA A 75 8.39 3.45 -19.87
CA ALA A 75 8.09 4.64 -20.67
C ALA A 75 7.00 5.52 -20.05
N LEU A 76 6.36 5.07 -18.96
CA LEU A 76 5.38 5.88 -18.25
C LEU A 76 6.07 7.08 -17.58
N PRO A 77 5.53 8.30 -17.72
CA PRO A 77 6.11 9.45 -17.05
C PRO A 77 5.96 9.29 -15.53
N GLU A 78 6.99 9.71 -14.80
CA GLU A 78 6.85 9.96 -13.37
C GLU A 78 5.75 11.02 -13.17
N GLY A 79 4.66 10.65 -12.51
CA GLY A 79 3.48 11.50 -12.41
C GLY A 79 2.76 11.38 -11.08
N ARG A 80 2.02 12.44 -10.73
CA ARG A 80 0.89 12.35 -9.81
C ARG A 80 -0.32 11.94 -10.63
N VAL A 81 -0.64 10.66 -10.62
CA VAL A 81 -1.82 10.13 -11.34
C VAL A 81 -3.10 10.30 -10.51
N TRP A 82 -3.23 11.44 -9.82
CA TRP A 82 -4.42 11.89 -9.08
C TRP A 82 -4.24 13.35 -8.68
#